data_AF-B0X3T5-F1
#
_entry.id   AF-B0X3T5-F1
#
_cell.length_a   1.000
_cell.length_b   1.000
_cell.length_c   1.000
_cell.angle_alpha   90.00
_cell.angle_beta   90.00
_cell.angle_gamma   90.00
#
_symmetry.space_group_name_H-M   'P 1'
#
loop_
_entity.id
_entity.type
_entity.pdbx_description
1 polymer ?
#
loop_
_entity_poly.entity_id
_entity_poly.type
_entity_poly.pdbx_seq_one_letter_code
_entity_poly.pdbx_strand_id
1 'polypeptide(L)' 'MTLNFPFKMFFHGGNMKQFHQYVSPDVLPKNYGGNLPEIDYAGKDWYPCTAKYVDHIKRYNECGFVDKAEK' A
#
# COMPACT_ATOMS: atom_id res chain seq x y z
N MET A 1 -28.55 11.01 -8.05
CA MET A 1 -27.75 9.99 -7.35
C MET A 1 -26.39 10.58 -7.06
N THR A 2 -26.17 11.07 -5.84
CA THR A 2 -24.87 11.62 -5.42
C THR A 2 -24.04 10.45 -4.92
N LEU A 3 -22.97 10.09 -5.64
CA LEU A 3 -22.02 9.09 -5.17
C LEU A 3 -21.25 9.67 -3.99
N ASN A 4 -21.65 9.29 -2.77
CA ASN A 4 -20.92 9.62 -1.56
C ASN A 4 -19.74 8.65 -1.41
N PHE A 5 -18.58 9.01 -1.93
CA PHE A 5 -17.34 8.30 -1.61
C PHE A 5 -16.96 8.69 -0.17
N PRO A 6 -16.98 7.77 0.80
CA PRO A 6 -16.51 8.11 2.14
C PRO A 6 -15.04 8.49 2.06
N PHE A 7 -14.68 9.64 2.64
CA PHE A 7 -13.29 10.09 2.73
C PHE A 7 -12.52 9.07 3.59
N LYS A 8 -11.69 8.24 2.94
CA LYS A 8 -10.83 7.23 3.59
C LYS A 8 -9.42 7.76 3.90
N MET A 9 -9.20 9.05 3.69
CA MET A 9 -7.90 9.70 3.86
C MET A 9 -7.92 10.52 5.14
N PHE A 10 -7.04 10.18 6.09
CA PHE A 10 -6.92 10.84 7.38
C PHE A 10 -5.56 11.54 7.49
N PHE A 11 -5.56 12.83 7.82
CA PHE A 11 -4.35 13.63 8.00
C PHE A 11 -4.05 13.79 9.49
N HIS A 12 -2.95 13.20 9.95
CA HIS A 12 -2.60 13.17 11.37
C HIS A 12 -1.54 14.22 11.77
N GLY A 13 -0.85 14.82 10.79
CA GLY A 13 0.25 15.77 11.05
C GLY A 13 1.32 15.16 11.97
N GLY A 14 1.67 15.87 13.05
CA GLY A 14 2.57 15.37 14.09
C GLY A 14 1.88 14.56 15.21
N ASN A 15 0.56 14.35 15.16
CA ASN A 15 -0.18 13.70 16.24
C ASN A 15 -0.29 12.18 16.03
N MET A 16 0.73 11.46 16.51
CA MET A 16 0.78 10.00 16.44
C MET A 16 -0.30 9.30 17.27
N LYS A 17 -0.87 9.94 18.29
CA LYS A 17 -1.94 9.33 19.11
C LYS A 17 -3.21 9.09 18.29
N GLN A 18 -3.57 10.00 17.39
CA GLN A 18 -4.72 9.82 16.50
C GLN A 18 -4.45 8.72 15.47
N PHE A 19 -3.24 8.63 14.94
CA PHE A 19 -2.85 7.56 14.02
C PHE A 19 -2.99 6.17 14.67
N HIS A 20 -2.58 6.03 15.93
CA HIS A 20 -2.66 4.75 16.65
C HIS A 20 -4.08 4.31 17.02
N GLN A 21 -5.10 5.14 16.79
CA GLN A 21 -6.51 4.71 16.87
C GLN A 21 -6.87 3.77 15.71
N TYR A 22 -6.16 3.87 14.58
CA TYR A 22 -6.41 3.08 13.38
C TYR A 22 -5.38 1.95 13.19
N VAL A 23 -4.15 2.14 13.67
CA VAL A 23 -3.06 1.18 13.49
C VAL A 23 -2.34 0.91 14.81
N SER A 24 -2.34 -0.34 15.26
CA SER A 24 -1.67 -0.72 16.51
C SER A 24 -0.16 -0.41 16.48
N PRO A 25 0.43 0.11 17.57
CA PRO A 25 1.88 0.27 17.69
C PRO A 25 2.67 -1.04 17.48
N ASP A 26 2.08 -2.20 17.78
CA ASP A 26 2.75 -3.50 17.71
C ASP A 26 3.11 -3.93 16.28
N VAL A 27 2.44 -3.38 15.27
CA VAL A 27 2.69 -3.68 13.84
C VAL A 27 3.48 -2.58 13.14
N LEU A 28 4.02 -1.63 13.90
CA LEU A 28 4.69 -0.44 13.36
C LEU A 28 6.13 -0.34 13.85
N PRO A 29 7.04 0.21 13.03
CA PRO A 29 8.39 0.54 13.45
C PRO A 29 8.39 1.77 14.36
N LYS A 30 9.46 1.91 15.16
CA LYS A 30 9.68 3.05 16.07
C LYS A 30 9.58 4.42 15.41
N ASN A 31 9.93 4.54 14.12
CA ASN A 31 9.81 5.78 13.34
C ASN A 31 8.37 6.33 13.31
N TYR A 32 7.37 5.45 13.46
CA TYR A 32 5.95 5.78 13.55
C TYR A 32 5.38 5.51 14.94
N GLY A 33 6.19 5.62 16.00
CA GLY A 33 5.73 5.42 17.39
C GLY A 33 5.35 3.98 17.74
N GLY A 34 5.79 3.01 16.94
CA GLY A 34 5.54 1.59 17.15
C GLY A 34 6.61 0.86 17.95
N ASN A 35 6.41 -0.45 18.11
CA ASN A 35 7.25 -1.34 18.91
C ASN A 35 8.26 -2.17 18.09
N LEU A 36 8.12 -2.20 16.76
CA LEU A 36 9.05 -2.89 15.86
C LEU A 36 10.37 -2.10 15.72
N PRO A 37 11.47 -2.74 15.28
CA PRO A 37 12.73 -2.05 15.01
C PRO A 37 12.58 -0.84 14.09
N GLU A 38 13.53 0.09 14.18
CA GLU A 38 13.58 1.22 13.26
C GLU A 38 13.76 0.72 11.82
N ILE A 39 13.27 1.52 10.87
CA ILE A 39 13.40 1.23 9.45
C ILE A 39 14.89 1.26 9.08
N ASP A 40 15.42 0.10 8.71
CA ASP A 40 16.80 -0.11 8.28
C ASP A 40 16.91 -0.51 6.79
N TYR A 41 15.78 -0.55 6.09
CA TYR A 41 15.67 -0.96 4.70
C TYR A 41 15.38 0.24 3.77
N ALA A 42 15.82 0.12 2.52
CA ALA A 42 15.59 1.10 1.46
C ALA A 42 14.95 0.44 0.23
N GLY A 43 14.71 1.23 -0.82
CA GLY A 43 14.11 0.73 -2.08
C GLY A 43 14.90 -0.42 -2.71
N LYS A 44 16.23 -0.44 -2.56
CA LYS A 44 17.10 -1.53 -3.03
C LYS A 44 16.79 -2.86 -2.35
N ASP A 45 16.38 -2.83 -1.08
CA ASP A 45 16.09 -4.02 -0.28
C ASP A 45 14.67 -4.54 -0.56
N TRP A 46 13.77 -3.63 -0.97
CA TRP A 46 12.42 -3.96 -1.41
C TRP A 46 12.34 -4.51 -2.84
N TYR A 47 13.22 -4.05 -3.73
CA TYR A 47 13.17 -4.41 -5.15
C TYR A 47 13.19 -5.93 -5.42
N PRO A 48 14.05 -6.76 -4.76
CA PRO A 48 14.01 -8.21 -4.94
C PRO A 48 12.66 -8.84 -4.57
N CYS A 49 11.96 -8.28 -3.58
CA CYS A 49 10.65 -8.79 -3.17
C CYS A 49 9.59 -8.53 -4.24
N THR A 50 9.59 -7.36 -4.87
CA THR A 50 8.63 -7.04 -5.94
C THR A 50 9.01 -7.70 -7.27
N ALA A 51 10.31 -7.80 -7.57
CA ALA A 51 10.82 -8.42 -8.78
C ALA A 51 10.38 -9.90 -8.93
N LYS A 52 10.24 -10.62 -7.81
CA LYS A 52 9.72 -12.00 -7.77
C LYS A 52 8.34 -12.17 -8.40
N TYR A 53 7.56 -11.08 -8.49
CA TYR A 53 6.18 -11.12 -8.99
C TYR A 53 6.02 -10.48 -10.37
N VAL A 54 7.12 -10.15 -11.06
CA VAL A 54 7.07 -9.53 -12.40
C VAL A 54 6.29 -10.39 -13.39
N ASP A 55 6.44 -11.71 -13.36
CA ASP A 55 5.70 -12.59 -14.27
C ASP A 55 4.21 -12.67 -13.94
N HIS A 56 3.83 -12.56 -12.67
CA HIS A 56 2.43 -12.40 -12.28
C HIS A 56 1.83 -11.11 -12.84
N ILE A 57 2.57 -10.00 -12.75
CA ILE A 57 2.14 -8.71 -13.30
C ILE A 57 2.01 -8.77 -14.82
N LYS A 58 2.98 -9.39 -15.54
CA LYS A 58 2.89 -9.59 -17.00
C LYS A 58 1.63 -10.36 -17.38
N ARG A 59 1.38 -11.50 -16.73
CA ARG A 59 0.18 -12.31 -16.94
C ARG A 59 -1.10 -11.51 -16.69
N TYR A 60 -1.11 -10.67 -15.65
CA TYR A 60 -2.27 -9.86 -15.30
C TYR A 60 -2.53 -8.75 -16.34
N ASN A 61 -1.47 -8.18 -16.92
CA ASN A 61 -1.58 -7.18 -17.98
C ASN A 61 -2.13 -7.75 -19.31
N GLU A 62 -2.02 -9.06 -19.54
CA GLU A 62 -2.65 -9.73 -20.68
C GLU A 62 -4.16 -9.91 -20.51
N CYS A 63 -4.68 -9.77 -19.29
CA CYS A 63 -6.10 -9.91 -19.00
C CYS A 63 -6.82 -8.56 -19.10
N GLY A 64 -7.94 -8.51 -19.83
CA GLY A 64 -8.86 -7.36 -19.82
C GLY A 64 -8.93 -6.56 -21.12
N PHE A 65 -8.02 -6.78 -22.07
CA PHE A 65 -8.15 -6.27 -23.44
C PHE A 65 -8.66 -7.38 -24.35
N VAL A 66 -9.97 -7.47 -24.51
CA VAL A 66 -10.56 -8.11 -25.68
C VAL A 66 -10.70 -6.97 -26.69
N ASP A 67 -9.86 -6.92 -27.71
CA ASP A 67 -10.20 -6.14 -28.90
C ASP A 67 -11.60 -6.61 -29.29
N LYS A 68 -12.58 -5.72 -29.30
CA LYS A 68 -13.89 -6.06 -29.84
C LYS A 68 -13.62 -6.47 -31.28
N ALA A 69 -13.66 -7.77 -31.55
CA ALA A 69 -13.77 -8.27 -32.90
C ALA A 69 -15.03 -7.61 -33.47
N GLU A 70 -14.83 -6.61 -34.33
CA GLU A 70 -15.90 -6.04 -35.13
C GLU A 70 -16.62 -7.21 -35.82
N LYS A 71 -17.93 -7.26 -35.61
CA LYS A 71 -18.86 -8.10 -36.36
C LYS A 71 -19.56 -7.23 -37.38
#